data_AF-A0A432F8C2-F1
#
_entry.id   AF-A0A432F8C2-F1
#
_cell.length_a   1.000
_cell.length_b   1.000
_cell.length_c   1.000
_cell.angle_alpha   90.00
_cell.angle_beta   90.00
_cell.angle_gamma   90.00
#
_symmetry.space_group_name_H-M   'P 1'
#
loop_
_entity.id
_entity.type
_entity.pdbx_description
1 polymer ?
#
loop_
_entity_poly.entity_id
_entity_poly.type
_entity_poly.pdbx_seq_one_letter_code
_entity_poly.pdbx_strand_id
1 'polypeptide(L)'
;MTTQLPKNSNPIINTSYLLLPIATLSCSLFMGTAMAAGGSSNVTSIQSISTNTTVTPSAAPTIQTITPKATTQCPLNSGGPSLLGTTWVVETLYGHRVPQPLKMDMRVSTHALSGKAGCNKYSATFNRVGYTGFKVRQIVQTKNKCKVLIPYKTAKSIDVGRIEGSYLRILRRMGSVRQMENGKLNFFDRNGKVGLILRKIGDENKQAQAVAASTPKKVVAPKTVKQQTVIKKAVPAPVQQKKTTPQKEEEQQPLVRKINASDNDLISNFFKKIGF
;
A
#
# COMPACT_ATOMS: atom_id res chain seq x y z
N MET A 1 46.85 0.53 20.64
CA MET A 1 45.61 0.63 21.43
C MET A 1 44.55 -0.22 20.74
N THR A 2 44.29 -1.41 21.27
CA THR A 2 43.51 -2.48 20.63
C THR A 2 42.08 -2.43 21.15
N THR A 3 41.12 -2.06 20.30
CA THR A 3 39.71 -1.97 20.69
C THR A 3 39.02 -3.31 20.40
N GLN A 4 38.64 -4.03 21.46
CA GLN A 4 37.88 -5.28 21.37
C GLN A 4 36.41 -5.00 20.98
N LEU A 5 35.87 -5.84 20.08
CA LEU A 5 34.44 -5.95 19.78
C LEU A 5 33.72 -6.75 20.89
N PRO A 6 32.51 -6.35 21.31
CA PRO A 6 31.67 -7.19 22.16
C PRO A 6 31.01 -8.32 21.37
N LYS A 7 31.27 -9.57 21.80
CA LYS A 7 30.48 -10.76 21.47
C LYS A 7 29.09 -10.62 22.08
N ASN A 8 28.05 -10.61 21.24
CA ASN A 8 26.66 -10.72 21.70
C ASN A 8 26.16 -12.14 21.41
N SER A 9 25.99 -12.91 22.49
CA SER A 9 25.47 -14.27 22.50
C SER A 9 23.94 -14.27 22.63
N ASN A 10 23.24 -14.72 21.59
CA ASN A 10 21.89 -15.30 21.72
C ASN A 10 22.00 -16.66 22.45
N PRO A 11 21.02 -17.02 23.29
CA PRO A 11 19.96 -17.96 22.85
C PRO A 11 18.60 -17.65 23.58
N ILE A 12 17.42 -18.21 23.34
CA ILE A 12 16.93 -19.55 22.98
C ILE A 12 15.52 -19.33 22.36
N ILE A 13 15.22 -19.94 21.20
CA ILE A 13 13.86 -20.00 20.64
C ILE A 13 13.20 -21.27 21.17
N ASN A 14 12.19 -21.13 22.02
CA ASN A 14 11.37 -22.24 22.49
C ASN A 14 10.37 -22.60 21.39
N THR A 15 10.67 -23.67 20.66
CA THR A 15 9.90 -24.12 19.48
C THR A 15 9.05 -25.32 19.86
N SER A 16 7.84 -25.06 20.36
CA SER A 16 6.85 -26.11 20.58
C SER A 16 6.17 -26.44 19.25
N TYR A 17 6.64 -27.50 18.60
CA TYR A 17 5.96 -28.14 17.47
C TYR A 17 4.77 -28.95 17.99
N LEU A 18 3.56 -28.46 17.74
CA LEU A 18 2.36 -29.30 17.75
C LEU A 18 2.26 -29.98 16.38
N LEU A 19 2.56 -31.27 16.37
CA LEU A 19 2.34 -32.18 15.26
C LEU A 19 0.84 -32.31 15.00
N LEU A 20 0.37 -31.78 13.86
CA LEU A 20 -0.91 -32.14 13.27
C LEU A 20 -0.67 -33.23 12.21
N PRO A 21 -1.54 -34.26 12.11
CA PRO A 21 -1.40 -35.31 11.12
C PRO A 21 -1.64 -34.76 9.70
N ILE A 22 -0.64 -34.93 8.84
CA ILE A 22 -0.72 -34.63 7.41
C ILE A 22 -1.45 -35.81 6.75
N ALA A 23 -2.69 -35.59 6.34
CA ALA A 23 -3.36 -36.47 5.40
C ALA A 23 -2.69 -36.28 4.02
N THR A 24 -1.89 -37.26 3.61
CA THR A 24 -1.27 -37.34 2.30
C THR A 24 -2.34 -37.66 1.25
N LEU A 25 -2.80 -36.66 0.52
CA LEU A 25 -3.59 -36.86 -0.70
C LEU A 25 -2.61 -36.95 -1.88
N SER A 26 -2.34 -38.18 -2.31
CA SER A 26 -1.58 -38.50 -3.51
C SER A 26 -2.34 -38.02 -4.75
N CYS A 27 -1.88 -36.94 -5.38
CA CYS A 27 -2.32 -36.56 -6.71
C CYS A 27 -1.23 -36.95 -7.70
N SER A 28 -1.58 -37.88 -8.58
CA SER A 28 -0.70 -38.58 -9.51
C SER A 28 0.06 -37.63 -10.44
N LEU A 29 1.33 -37.98 -10.65
CA LEU A 29 2.17 -37.49 -11.75
C LEU A 29 1.45 -37.65 -13.09
N PHE A 30 1.36 -36.58 -13.87
CA PHE A 30 1.34 -36.66 -15.32
C PHE A 30 2.63 -36.00 -15.82
N MET A 31 3.61 -36.83 -16.17
CA MET A 31 4.80 -36.37 -16.90
C MET A 31 4.41 -36.18 -18.36
N GLY A 32 4.40 -34.93 -18.81
CA GLY A 32 4.36 -34.57 -20.23
C GLY A 32 5.65 -33.88 -20.62
N THR A 33 6.61 -34.66 -21.11
CA THR A 33 7.76 -34.19 -21.88
C THR A 33 7.31 -33.68 -23.25
N ALA A 34 7.66 -32.44 -23.60
CA ALA A 34 7.74 -32.01 -24.99
C ALA A 34 8.92 -31.05 -25.15
N MET A 35 9.94 -31.53 -25.85
CA MET A 35 11.00 -30.71 -26.43
C MET A 35 10.45 -29.97 -27.66
N ALA A 36 10.84 -28.71 -27.86
CA ALA A 36 10.90 -28.13 -29.19
C ALA A 36 11.98 -27.03 -29.21
N ALA A 37 13.08 -27.35 -29.89
CA ALA A 37 14.12 -26.42 -30.28
C ALA A 37 13.77 -25.77 -31.63
N GLY A 38 14.22 -24.53 -31.81
CA GLY A 38 14.59 -23.97 -33.11
C GLY A 38 13.46 -23.43 -33.99
N GLY A 39 13.65 -22.21 -34.52
CA GLY A 39 12.85 -21.72 -35.64
C GLY A 39 12.74 -20.21 -35.74
N SER A 40 13.85 -19.55 -36.09
CA SER A 40 13.80 -18.23 -36.74
C SER A 40 13.14 -18.40 -38.11
N SER A 41 12.10 -17.62 -38.42
CA SER A 41 11.56 -17.51 -39.77
C SER A 41 10.87 -16.18 -40.00
N ASN A 42 11.14 -15.68 -41.19
CA ASN A 42 10.84 -14.36 -41.72
C ASN A 42 9.34 -14.06 -41.85
N VAL A 43 9.10 -12.74 -41.86
CA VAL A 43 8.00 -12.02 -42.53
C VAL A 43 7.39 -12.82 -43.69
N THR A 44 6.08 -13.06 -43.64
CA THR A 44 5.27 -13.28 -44.84
C THR A 44 3.90 -12.64 -44.64
N SER A 45 3.66 -11.62 -45.45
CA SER A 45 2.37 -10.99 -45.71
C SER A 45 1.47 -11.97 -46.47
N ILE A 46 0.30 -12.31 -45.94
CA ILE A 46 -0.77 -12.97 -46.73
C ILE A 46 -2.15 -12.46 -46.28
N GLN A 47 -2.73 -11.67 -47.19
CA GLN A 47 -4.10 -11.65 -47.71
C GLN A 47 -5.27 -12.12 -46.82
N SER A 48 -6.22 -11.18 -46.72
CA SER A 48 -7.62 -11.32 -46.34
C SER A 48 -8.35 -12.41 -47.14
N ILE A 49 -8.92 -13.38 -46.43
CA ILE A 49 -9.89 -14.34 -46.97
C ILE A 49 -11.25 -14.04 -46.34
N SER A 50 -12.17 -13.52 -47.14
CA SER A 50 -13.60 -13.44 -46.83
C SER A 50 -14.23 -14.79 -47.10
N THR A 51 -14.65 -15.51 -46.06
CA THR A 51 -15.51 -16.70 -46.19
C THR A 51 -16.95 -16.33 -45.83
N ASN A 52 -17.79 -16.21 -46.86
CA ASN A 52 -19.24 -16.17 -46.74
C ASN A 52 -19.73 -17.54 -46.26
N THR A 53 -20.12 -17.63 -44.98
CA THR A 53 -20.78 -18.81 -44.44
C THR A 53 -22.29 -18.57 -44.46
N THR A 54 -22.97 -19.23 -45.39
CA THR A 54 -24.42 -19.30 -45.49
C THR A 54 -24.94 -20.24 -44.40
N VAL A 55 -25.53 -19.69 -43.35
CA VAL A 55 -26.20 -20.46 -42.28
C VAL A 55 -27.71 -20.51 -42.50
N THR A 56 -28.23 -21.74 -42.41
CA THR A 56 -29.63 -22.17 -42.55
C THR A 56 -30.52 -21.58 -41.45
N PRO A 57 -31.78 -21.19 -41.74
CA PRO A 57 -32.70 -20.63 -40.76
C PRO A 57 -33.18 -21.71 -39.77
N SER A 58 -32.61 -21.70 -38.56
CA SER A 58 -33.08 -22.46 -37.40
C SER A 58 -34.14 -21.65 -36.65
N ALA A 59 -35.18 -22.36 -36.21
CA ALA A 59 -36.39 -21.86 -35.58
C ALA A 59 -36.20 -20.69 -34.59
N ALA A 60 -37.10 -19.71 -34.69
CA ALA A 60 -37.10 -18.47 -33.93
C ALA A 60 -37.10 -18.71 -32.41
N PRO A 61 -36.03 -18.33 -31.68
CA PRO A 61 -36.08 -18.25 -30.24
C PRO A 61 -36.91 -17.02 -29.83
N THR A 62 -37.90 -17.24 -28.98
CA THR A 62 -38.66 -16.19 -28.29
C THR A 62 -37.69 -15.21 -27.62
N ILE A 63 -37.56 -14.01 -28.19
CA ILE A 63 -36.73 -12.93 -27.66
C ILE A 63 -37.38 -12.44 -26.38
N GLN A 64 -36.94 -12.97 -25.24
CA GLN A 64 -37.22 -12.32 -23.96
C GLN A 64 -36.44 -11.01 -23.96
N THR A 65 -37.18 -9.91 -24.03
CA THR A 65 -36.68 -8.55 -23.82
C THR A 65 -36.06 -8.47 -22.43
N ILE A 66 -34.78 -8.79 -22.33
CA ILE A 66 -33.94 -8.56 -21.17
C ILE A 66 -33.75 -7.05 -21.06
N THR A 67 -34.71 -6.37 -20.43
CA THR A 67 -34.57 -4.99 -19.99
C THR A 67 -33.25 -4.91 -19.20
N PRO A 68 -32.21 -4.21 -19.70
CA PRO A 68 -30.96 -4.09 -18.98
C PRO A 68 -31.27 -3.27 -17.73
N LYS A 69 -31.46 -3.95 -16.61
CA LYS A 69 -31.57 -3.33 -15.29
C LYS A 69 -30.31 -2.50 -15.14
N ALA A 70 -30.47 -1.17 -15.15
CA ALA A 70 -29.37 -0.23 -14.96
C ALA A 70 -28.69 -0.60 -13.63
N THR A 71 -27.63 -1.41 -13.73
CA THR A 71 -26.78 -1.74 -12.61
C THR A 71 -26.00 -0.47 -12.34
N THR A 72 -26.60 0.39 -11.52
CA THR A 72 -25.93 1.49 -10.82
C THR A 72 -24.67 0.87 -10.22
N GLN A 73 -23.55 1.09 -10.91
CA GLN A 73 -22.32 0.34 -10.72
C GLN A 73 -21.77 0.66 -9.32
N CYS A 74 -22.16 -0.11 -8.29
CA CYS A 74 -21.68 0.06 -6.91
C CYS A 74 -20.15 0.12 -6.89
N PRO A 75 -19.54 1.29 -6.64
CA PRO A 75 -18.10 1.50 -6.79
C PRO A 75 -17.33 0.69 -5.74
N LEU A 76 -16.38 -0.15 -6.18
CA LEU A 76 -15.57 -1.02 -5.30
C LEU A 76 -16.41 -1.87 -4.32
N ASN A 77 -17.12 -2.88 -4.82
CA ASN A 77 -17.82 -3.84 -3.95
C ASN A 77 -16.83 -4.81 -3.32
N SER A 78 -16.36 -4.50 -2.11
CA SER A 78 -15.50 -5.36 -1.28
C SER A 78 -16.28 -6.42 -0.49
N GLY A 79 -17.52 -6.73 -0.87
CA GLY A 79 -18.40 -7.66 -0.13
C GLY A 79 -18.94 -7.11 1.19
N GLY A 80 -18.83 -5.79 1.43
CA GLY A 80 -19.28 -5.11 2.65
C GLY A 80 -19.83 -3.71 2.37
N PRO A 81 -19.99 -2.86 3.40
CA PRO A 81 -20.41 -1.46 3.24
C PRO A 81 -19.56 -0.71 2.19
N SER A 82 -20.18 0.24 1.49
CA SER A 82 -19.49 1.03 0.46
C SER A 82 -18.22 1.67 1.02
N LEU A 83 -17.09 1.46 0.33
CA LEU A 83 -15.81 2.08 0.68
C LEU A 83 -15.75 3.56 0.27
N LEU A 84 -16.72 4.06 -0.49
CA LEU A 84 -16.67 5.43 -1.00
C LEU A 84 -16.74 6.48 0.10
N GLY A 85 -15.88 7.49 -0.01
CA GLY A 85 -15.80 8.60 0.94
C GLY A 85 -15.10 8.23 2.25
N THR A 86 -14.71 6.97 2.43
CA THR A 86 -14.01 6.54 3.64
C THR A 86 -12.52 6.89 3.57
N THR A 87 -11.91 7.11 4.74
CA THR A 87 -10.47 7.36 4.88
C THR A 87 -9.86 6.34 5.83
N TRP A 88 -8.69 5.84 5.46
CA TRP A 88 -8.01 4.72 6.09
C TRP A 88 -6.55 5.09 6.38
N VAL A 89 -6.00 4.59 7.48
CA VAL A 89 -4.59 4.70 7.85
C VAL A 89 -3.88 3.42 7.48
N VAL A 90 -2.71 3.52 6.86
CA VAL A 90 -1.91 2.35 6.49
C VAL A 90 -1.22 1.79 7.75
N GLU A 91 -1.47 0.52 8.06
CA GLU A 91 -0.84 -0.17 9.19
C GLU A 91 0.37 -1.00 8.77
N THR A 92 0.25 -1.75 7.67
CA THR A 92 1.31 -2.65 7.20
C THR A 92 1.50 -2.63 5.68
N LEU A 93 2.73 -2.88 5.26
CA LEU A 93 3.20 -2.99 3.88
C LEU A 93 3.88 -4.37 3.71
N TYR A 94 3.25 -5.31 3.01
CA TYR A 94 3.72 -6.70 2.84
C TYR A 94 4.16 -7.36 4.18
N GLY A 95 3.37 -7.17 5.24
CA GLY A 95 3.65 -7.71 6.58
C GLY A 95 4.60 -6.86 7.43
N HIS A 96 5.24 -5.83 6.87
CA HIS A 96 6.05 -4.90 7.65
C HIS A 96 5.20 -3.76 8.20
N ARG A 97 5.26 -3.54 9.51
CA ARG A 97 4.53 -2.44 10.16
C ARG A 97 5.11 -1.09 9.75
N VAL A 98 4.23 -0.12 9.48
CA VAL A 98 4.65 1.28 9.26
C VAL A 98 5.15 1.85 10.59
N PRO A 99 6.39 2.37 10.67
CA PRO A 99 6.97 2.83 11.92
C PRO A 99 6.33 4.15 12.38
N GLN A 100 6.06 4.28 13.67
CA GLN A 100 5.69 5.57 14.27
C GLN A 100 6.92 6.49 14.32
N PRO A 101 6.79 7.81 14.07
CA PRO A 101 5.56 8.62 13.97
C PRO A 101 5.04 8.81 12.53
N LEU A 102 5.48 7.99 11.56
CA LEU A 102 5.09 8.16 10.17
C LEU A 102 3.59 7.86 9.99
N LYS A 103 2.83 8.87 9.55
CA LYS A 103 1.40 8.75 9.23
C LYS A 103 1.21 8.69 7.72
N MET A 104 0.56 7.63 7.27
CA MET A 104 0.16 7.42 5.88
C MET A 104 -1.33 7.11 5.82
N ASP A 105 -2.01 7.70 4.85
CA ASP A 105 -3.46 7.57 4.71
C ASP A 105 -3.89 7.35 3.25
N MET A 106 -5.10 6.84 3.11
CA MET A 106 -5.78 6.62 1.85
C MET A 106 -7.27 6.97 2.01
N ARG A 107 -7.74 7.90 1.18
CA ARG A 107 -9.14 8.20 0.93
C ARG A 107 -9.59 7.49 -0.33
N VAL A 108 -10.73 6.82 -0.25
CA VAL A 108 -11.34 6.12 -1.37
C VAL A 108 -12.42 7.00 -1.97
N SER A 109 -12.31 7.28 -3.27
CA SER A 109 -13.32 8.00 -4.07
C SER A 109 -13.80 7.14 -5.22
N THR A 110 -14.81 7.61 -5.95
CA THR A 110 -15.48 6.84 -7.02
C THR A 110 -14.51 6.34 -8.10
N HIS A 111 -13.52 7.16 -8.46
CA HIS A 111 -12.59 6.89 -9.57
C HIS A 111 -11.12 7.01 -9.20
N ALA A 112 -10.82 7.35 -7.94
CA ALA A 112 -9.47 7.63 -7.49
C ALA A 112 -9.24 7.23 -6.03
N LEU A 113 -8.01 6.87 -5.73
CA LEU A 113 -7.47 6.73 -4.38
C LEU A 113 -6.52 7.90 -4.14
N SER A 114 -6.70 8.66 -3.08
CA SER A 114 -5.84 9.80 -2.76
C SER A 114 -5.39 9.76 -1.32
N GLY A 115 -4.31 10.44 -0.97
CA GLY A 115 -3.85 10.48 0.42
C GLY A 115 -2.40 10.87 0.56
N LYS A 116 -1.81 10.50 1.70
CA LYS A 116 -0.41 10.75 2.05
C LYS A 116 0.35 9.43 2.08
N ALA A 117 1.37 9.32 1.22
CA ALA A 117 2.21 8.12 1.08
C ALA A 117 3.49 8.19 1.95
N GLY A 118 3.69 9.27 2.69
CA GLY A 118 4.92 9.52 3.43
C GLY A 118 5.16 11.01 3.55
N CYS A 119 6.15 11.55 2.83
CA CYS A 119 6.34 12.99 2.75
C CYS A 119 5.49 13.62 1.65
N ASN A 120 5.07 12.83 0.66
CA ASN A 120 4.27 13.29 -0.47
C ASN A 120 2.79 12.92 -0.37
N LYS A 121 1.97 13.78 -0.98
CA LYS A 121 0.59 13.48 -1.31
C LYS A 121 0.56 12.73 -2.65
N TYR A 122 -0.42 11.85 -2.81
CA TYR A 122 -0.62 11.12 -4.05
C TYR A 122 -2.10 11.08 -4.45
N SER A 123 -2.33 10.87 -5.74
CA SER A 123 -3.63 10.56 -6.33
C SER A 123 -3.43 9.46 -7.37
N ALA A 124 -4.20 8.39 -7.25
CA ALA A 124 -4.11 7.20 -8.07
C ALA A 124 -5.46 6.90 -8.72
N THR A 125 -5.54 6.98 -10.05
CA THR A 125 -6.74 6.59 -10.79
C THR A 125 -6.75 5.09 -10.98
N PHE A 126 -7.94 4.48 -10.96
CA PHE A 126 -8.07 3.04 -11.16
C PHE A 126 -9.26 2.71 -12.05
N ASN A 127 -9.13 1.59 -12.76
CA ASN A 127 -10.24 0.94 -13.43
C ASN A 127 -10.75 -0.21 -12.57
N ARG A 128 -12.04 -0.48 -12.66
CA ARG A 128 -12.63 -1.69 -12.08
C ARG A 128 -12.36 -2.87 -12.99
N VAL A 129 -12.08 -4.02 -12.40
CA VAL A 129 -11.86 -5.28 -13.11
C VAL A 129 -12.74 -6.34 -12.46
N GLY A 130 -13.87 -6.64 -13.09
CA GLY A 130 -14.88 -7.52 -12.51
C GLY A 130 -15.57 -6.94 -11.27
N TYR A 131 -16.05 -7.82 -10.39
CA TYR A 131 -16.86 -7.43 -9.22
C TYR A 131 -16.04 -6.86 -8.05
N THR A 132 -14.92 -7.50 -7.73
CA THR A 132 -14.07 -7.17 -6.56
C THR A 132 -12.70 -6.63 -6.92
N GLY A 133 -12.34 -6.71 -8.20
CA GLY A 133 -11.02 -6.35 -8.68
C GLY A 133 -10.94 -4.88 -9.11
N PHE A 134 -9.73 -4.34 -9.03
CA PHE A 134 -9.39 -3.05 -9.60
C PHE A 134 -7.95 -3.05 -10.09
N LYS A 135 -7.65 -2.16 -11.03
CA LYS A 135 -6.31 -1.96 -11.60
C LYS A 135 -5.97 -0.48 -11.55
N VAL A 136 -4.94 -0.13 -10.80
CA VAL A 136 -4.39 1.23 -10.78
C VAL A 136 -3.79 1.54 -12.15
N ARG A 137 -4.23 2.64 -12.78
CA ARG A 137 -3.75 3.10 -14.08
C ARG A 137 -2.57 4.04 -13.94
N GLN A 138 -2.77 5.12 -13.21
CA GLN A 138 -1.81 6.20 -13.07
C GLN A 138 -1.72 6.60 -11.60
N ILE A 139 -0.52 6.93 -11.16
CA ILE A 139 -0.28 7.54 -9.85
C ILE A 139 0.46 8.85 -10.09
N VAL A 140 -0.14 9.94 -9.66
CA VAL A 140 0.48 11.26 -9.58
C VAL A 140 0.85 11.52 -8.13
N GLN A 141 2.04 12.04 -7.89
CA GLN A 141 2.54 12.37 -6.56
C GLN A 141 3.17 13.75 -6.55
N THR A 142 3.15 14.41 -5.40
CA THR A 142 4.00 15.58 -5.15
C THR A 142 5.47 15.16 -5.11
N LYS A 143 6.39 16.12 -5.28
CA LYS A 143 7.85 15.88 -5.32
C LYS A 143 8.59 16.62 -4.20
N ASN A 144 8.08 16.56 -2.98
CA ASN A 144 8.74 17.10 -1.81
C ASN A 144 9.91 16.19 -1.39
N LYS A 145 11.01 16.80 -0.95
CA LYS A 145 12.14 16.07 -0.37
C LYS A 145 11.72 15.45 0.96
N CYS A 146 11.87 14.12 1.08
CA CYS A 146 11.57 13.42 2.32
C CYS A 146 12.67 13.66 3.36
N LYS A 147 12.28 14.02 4.58
CA LYS A 147 13.19 14.09 5.73
C LYS A 147 13.36 12.70 6.33
N VAL A 148 14.57 12.41 6.81
CA VAL A 148 14.84 11.24 7.63
C VAL A 148 14.30 11.52 9.04
N LEU A 149 13.47 10.61 9.57
CA LEU A 149 12.90 10.75 10.92
C LEU A 149 13.73 9.95 11.92
N ILE A 150 14.00 10.53 13.08
CA ILE A 150 14.66 9.86 14.20
C ILE A 150 13.64 9.88 15.36
N PRO A 151 12.91 8.78 15.61
CA PRO A 151 11.78 8.81 16.54
C PRO A 151 12.20 8.97 18.01
N TYR A 152 13.39 8.49 18.38
CA TYR A 152 13.98 8.66 19.71
C TYR A 152 15.52 8.65 19.59
N LYS A 153 16.23 9.18 20.60
CA LYS A 153 17.69 9.43 20.55
C LYS A 153 18.54 8.20 20.19
N THR A 154 18.05 7.00 20.45
CA THR A 154 18.75 5.73 20.18
C THR A 154 18.11 4.89 19.06
N ALA A 155 17.11 5.45 18.37
CA ALA A 155 16.38 4.73 17.33
C ALA A 155 17.16 4.61 16.04
N LYS A 156 16.90 3.54 15.30
CA LYS A 156 17.24 3.49 13.89
C LYS A 156 16.52 4.62 13.16
N SER A 157 17.26 5.34 12.32
CA SER A 157 16.70 6.35 11.44
C SER A 157 15.70 5.74 10.47
N ILE A 158 14.58 6.44 10.25
CA ILE A 158 13.50 6.04 9.37
C ILE A 158 13.65 6.83 8.06
N ASP A 159 13.97 6.11 6.99
CA ASP A 159 13.95 6.65 5.64
C ASP A 159 12.51 6.68 5.11
N VAL A 160 11.87 7.84 5.21
CA VAL A 160 10.50 8.07 4.75
C VAL A 160 10.38 7.91 3.24
N GLY A 161 11.40 8.29 2.47
CA GLY A 161 11.40 8.18 1.02
C GLY A 161 11.38 6.72 0.55
N ARG A 162 12.14 5.85 1.23
CA ARG A 162 12.11 4.40 0.97
C ARG A 162 10.74 3.78 1.26
N ILE A 163 10.11 4.15 2.37
CA ILE A 163 8.79 3.64 2.75
C ILE A 163 7.72 4.13 1.76
N GLU A 164 7.76 5.41 1.40
CA GLU A 164 6.86 6.01 0.40
C GLU A 164 6.96 5.29 -0.95
N GLY A 165 8.18 5.11 -1.46
CA GLY A 165 8.42 4.39 -2.72
C GLY A 165 7.94 2.94 -2.67
N SER A 166 8.11 2.27 -1.54
CA SER A 166 7.58 0.91 -1.31
C SER A 166 6.06 0.91 -1.39
N TYR A 167 5.38 1.79 -0.65
CA TYR A 167 3.93 1.90 -0.63
C TYR A 167 3.33 2.11 -2.03
N LEU A 168 3.85 3.07 -2.80
CA LEU A 168 3.35 3.36 -4.15
C LEU A 168 3.60 2.19 -5.12
N ARG A 169 4.72 1.47 -4.96
CA ARG A 169 4.99 0.26 -5.74
C ARG A 169 4.02 -0.87 -5.39
N ILE A 170 3.71 -1.06 -4.11
CA ILE A 170 2.73 -2.05 -3.64
C ILE A 170 1.35 -1.69 -4.21
N LEU A 171 0.94 -0.43 -4.09
CA LEU A 171 -0.37 0.03 -4.56
C LEU A 171 -0.62 -0.28 -6.04
N ARG A 172 0.40 -0.12 -6.91
CA ARG A 172 0.29 -0.49 -8.35
C ARG A 172 0.08 -1.98 -8.60
N ARG A 173 0.52 -2.84 -7.67
CA ARG A 173 0.43 -4.30 -7.78
C ARG A 173 -0.86 -4.87 -7.21
N MET A 174 -1.61 -4.08 -6.45
CA MET A 174 -2.88 -4.52 -5.88
C MET A 174 -3.90 -4.79 -6.99
N GLY A 175 -4.63 -5.89 -6.84
CA GLY A 175 -5.63 -6.35 -7.81
C GLY A 175 -7.01 -6.48 -7.21
N SER A 176 -7.14 -6.65 -5.89
CA SER A 176 -8.43 -6.75 -5.21
C SER A 176 -8.37 -6.19 -3.79
N VAL A 177 -9.55 -5.92 -3.24
CA VAL A 177 -9.73 -5.38 -1.89
C VAL A 177 -10.82 -6.17 -1.16
N ARG A 178 -10.61 -6.45 0.12
CA ARG A 178 -11.65 -7.02 1.00
C ARG A 178 -11.67 -6.27 2.32
N GLN A 179 -12.88 -5.98 2.78
CA GLN A 179 -13.10 -5.47 4.12
C GLN A 179 -13.27 -6.65 5.07
N MET A 180 -12.54 -6.63 6.18
CA MET A 180 -12.56 -7.67 7.20
C MET A 180 -13.50 -7.25 8.34
N GLU A 181 -14.06 -8.22 9.06
CA GLU A 181 -15.00 -7.98 10.18
C GLU A 181 -14.41 -7.14 11.32
N ASN A 182 -13.08 -7.19 11.47
CA ASN A 182 -12.33 -6.41 12.47
C ASN A 182 -12.15 -4.92 12.12
N GLY A 183 -12.88 -4.40 11.13
CA GLY A 183 -12.76 -3.01 10.69
C GLY A 183 -11.46 -2.70 9.95
N LYS A 184 -10.76 -3.72 9.43
CA LYS A 184 -9.58 -3.56 8.58
C LYS A 184 -9.91 -3.70 7.10
N LEU A 185 -9.11 -3.03 6.28
CA LEU A 185 -9.17 -3.10 4.84
C LEU A 185 -7.90 -3.78 4.32
N ASN A 186 -8.06 -4.96 3.73
CA ASN A 186 -6.95 -5.74 3.19
C ASN A 186 -6.94 -5.61 1.67
N PHE A 187 -5.78 -5.21 1.13
CA PHE A 187 -5.52 -5.24 -0.30
C PHE A 187 -4.68 -6.46 -0.65
N PHE A 188 -5.07 -7.15 -1.70
CA PHE A 188 -4.37 -8.32 -2.20
C PHE A 188 -3.72 -7.98 -3.54
N ASP A 189 -2.52 -8.48 -3.77
CA ASP A 189 -1.89 -8.41 -5.08
C ASP A 189 -2.57 -9.36 -6.08
N ARG A 190 -2.12 -9.30 -7.33
CA ARG A 190 -2.62 -10.17 -8.41
C ARG A 190 -2.39 -11.67 -8.14
N ASN A 191 -1.52 -12.01 -7.19
CA ASN A 191 -1.22 -13.38 -6.80
C ASN A 191 -2.05 -13.81 -5.57
N GLY A 192 -2.95 -12.95 -5.07
CA GLY A 192 -3.77 -13.23 -3.89
C GLY A 192 -3.04 -13.04 -2.55
N LYS A 193 -1.80 -12.52 -2.54
CA LYS A 193 -1.06 -12.25 -1.29
C LYS A 193 -1.45 -10.89 -0.73
N VAL A 194 -1.61 -10.81 0.59
CA VAL A 194 -1.90 -9.55 1.29
C VAL A 194 -0.71 -8.59 1.14
N GLY A 195 -0.96 -7.44 0.50
CA GLY A 195 0.04 -6.40 0.25
C GLY A 195 -0.11 -5.18 1.15
N LEU A 196 -1.34 -4.73 1.41
CA LEU A 196 -1.61 -3.59 2.30
C LEU A 196 -2.69 -3.97 3.31
N ILE A 197 -2.49 -3.57 4.56
CA ILE A 197 -3.52 -3.61 5.59
C ILE A 197 -3.71 -2.19 6.10
N LEU A 198 -4.95 -1.73 6.08
CA LEU A 198 -5.34 -0.40 6.54
C LEU A 198 -6.41 -0.50 7.62
N ARG A 199 -6.48 0.51 8.47
CA ARG A 199 -7.50 0.66 9.51
C ARG A 199 -8.29 1.95 9.31
N LYS A 200 -9.58 1.93 9.61
CA LYS A 200 -10.46 3.09 9.40
C LYS A 200 -10.08 4.26 10.33
N ILE A 201 -10.03 5.47 9.79
CA ILE A 201 -9.87 6.70 10.60
C ILE A 201 -11.17 6.92 11.39
N GLY A 202 -11.08 6.99 12.72
CA GLY A 202 -12.22 7.18 13.62
C GLY A 202 -12.42 6.07 14.65
N ASP A 203 -11.84 4.88 14.43
CA ASP A 203 -11.93 3.77 15.39
C ASP A 203 -10.91 3.89 16.54
N GLU A 204 -9.95 4.82 16.45
CA GLU A 204 -8.89 4.99 17.47
C GLU A 204 -9.46 5.29 18.86
N ASN A 205 -10.53 6.10 18.93
CA ASN A 205 -11.16 6.48 20.19
C ASN A 205 -11.91 5.31 20.84
N LYS A 206 -12.44 4.37 20.05
CA LYS A 206 -13.13 3.19 20.58
C LYS A 206 -12.15 2.09 20.99
N GLN A 207 -11.07 1.89 20.25
CA GLN A 207 -10.07 0.88 20.59
C GLN A 207 -9.23 1.29 21.81
N ALA A 208 -8.84 2.57 21.94
CA ALA A 208 -8.14 3.03 23.14
C ALA A 208 -9.00 2.87 24.41
N GLN A 209 -10.33 3.06 24.31
CA GLN A 209 -11.26 2.80 25.41
C GLN A 209 -11.46 1.31 25.70
N ALA A 210 -11.48 0.45 24.69
CA ALA A 210 -11.58 -1.01 24.88
C ALA A 210 -10.33 -1.59 25.57
N VAL A 211 -9.13 -1.12 25.22
CA VAL A 211 -7.90 -1.58 25.91
C VAL A 211 -7.87 -1.07 27.35
N ALA A 212 -8.29 0.17 27.61
CA ALA A 212 -8.41 0.70 28.98
C ALA A 212 -9.46 -0.05 29.83
N ALA A 213 -10.57 -0.48 29.24
CA ALA A 213 -11.62 -1.25 29.91
C ALA A 213 -11.23 -2.71 30.17
N SER A 214 -10.26 -3.25 29.44
CA SER A 214 -9.80 -4.65 29.58
C SER A 214 -8.68 -4.85 30.59
N THR A 215 -8.15 -3.78 31.22
CA THR A 215 -7.20 -3.93 32.32
C THR A 215 -7.98 -4.41 33.56
N PRO A 216 -7.81 -5.67 34.02
CA PRO A 216 -8.47 -6.12 35.24
C PRO A 216 -8.00 -5.22 36.37
N LYS A 217 -8.95 -4.56 37.03
CA LYS A 217 -8.74 -3.84 38.29
C LYS A 217 -8.09 -4.83 39.26
N LYS A 218 -6.76 -4.81 39.37
CA LYS A 218 -6.07 -5.46 40.48
C LYS A 218 -6.59 -4.74 41.72
N VAL A 219 -7.45 -5.42 42.47
CA VAL A 219 -7.97 -4.98 43.75
C VAL A 219 -6.76 -4.84 44.68
N VAL A 220 -6.16 -3.65 44.69
CA VAL A 220 -5.16 -3.28 45.69
C VAL A 220 -5.95 -2.85 46.91
N ALA A 221 -5.88 -3.68 47.94
CA ALA A 221 -6.47 -3.41 49.24
C ALA A 221 -6.02 -2.01 49.75
N PRO A 222 -6.94 -1.22 50.33
CA PRO A 222 -6.63 0.13 50.79
C PRO A 222 -5.67 0.06 51.99
N LYS A 223 -4.43 0.50 51.79
CA LYS A 223 -3.55 0.90 52.90
C LYS A 223 -3.72 2.39 53.16
N THR A 224 -4.25 2.69 54.33
CA THR A 224 -4.33 3.99 54.99
C THR A 224 -2.98 4.70 54.96
N VAL A 225 -2.89 5.85 54.27
CA VAL A 225 -1.72 6.74 54.38
C VAL A 225 -2.20 8.16 54.66
N LYS A 226 -1.60 8.71 55.71
CA LYS A 226 -1.90 9.98 56.38
C LYS A 226 -1.64 11.17 55.46
N GLN A 227 -2.47 12.19 55.63
CA GLN A 227 -2.37 13.53 55.06
C GLN A 227 -1.00 14.15 55.36
N GLN A 228 -0.33 14.70 54.35
CA GLN A 228 0.76 15.66 54.54
C GLN A 228 0.74 16.76 53.47
N THR A 229 0.30 17.93 53.95
CA THR A 229 0.92 19.26 53.85
C THR A 229 1.32 19.82 52.48
N VAL A 230 0.46 20.76 52.08
CA VAL A 230 0.65 21.98 51.28
C VAL A 230 2.08 22.52 51.23
N ILE A 231 2.61 22.75 50.01
CA ILE A 231 3.53 23.85 49.73
C ILE A 231 3.11 24.52 48.40
N LYS A 232 2.52 25.71 48.51
CA LYS A 232 2.34 26.66 47.39
C LYS A 232 3.72 27.18 47.00
N LYS A 233 4.14 27.00 45.73
CA LYS A 233 5.33 27.67 45.19
C LYS A 233 4.93 28.60 44.04
N ALA A 234 5.43 29.82 44.13
CA ALA A 234 5.10 30.98 43.32
C ALA A 234 5.47 30.82 41.84
N VAL A 235 4.63 31.42 40.99
CA VAL A 235 4.79 31.53 39.54
C VAL A 235 5.45 32.88 39.22
N PRO A 236 6.65 32.93 38.60
CA PRO A 236 7.19 34.15 38.02
C PRO A 236 6.67 34.38 36.58
N ALA A 237 6.33 35.64 36.30
CA ALA A 237 5.92 36.17 35.00
C ALA A 237 7.15 36.63 34.15
N PRO A 238 6.97 37.33 33.01
CA PRO A 238 6.99 36.79 31.66
C PRO A 238 8.29 37.12 30.88
N VAL A 239 8.72 36.21 30.00
CA VAL A 239 9.85 36.44 29.08
C VAL A 239 9.36 37.09 27.79
N GLN A 240 9.93 38.26 27.48
CA GLN A 240 9.62 39.09 26.32
C GLN A 240 9.95 38.41 24.99
N GLN A 241 9.03 38.55 24.02
CA GLN A 241 9.19 38.06 22.65
C GLN A 241 10.05 39.05 21.84
N LYS A 242 11.19 38.55 21.34
CA LYS A 242 12.11 39.28 20.45
C LYS A 242 11.56 39.30 19.02
N LYS A 243 11.11 40.48 18.60
CA LYS A 243 10.73 40.85 17.22
C LYS A 243 11.90 40.58 16.27
N THR A 244 11.70 39.70 15.30
CA THR A 244 12.69 39.39 14.25
C THR A 244 12.22 39.96 12.92
N THR A 245 13.10 40.75 12.31
CA THR A 245 12.98 41.51 11.05
C THR A 245 12.77 40.61 9.82
N PRO A 246 12.00 41.04 8.80
CA PRO A 246 11.82 40.27 7.57
C PRO A 246 13.08 40.31 6.70
N GLN A 247 13.52 39.13 6.26
CA GLN A 247 14.55 38.97 5.23
C GLN A 247 13.95 39.19 3.84
N LYS A 248 14.71 39.97 3.08
CA LYS A 248 14.55 40.39 1.69
C LYS A 248 14.39 39.19 0.75
N GLU A 249 13.31 39.23 -0.03
CA GLU A 249 12.98 38.29 -1.10
C GLU A 249 13.92 38.55 -2.29
N GLU A 250 14.76 37.56 -2.62
CA GLU A 250 15.65 37.58 -3.77
C GLU A 250 14.98 36.84 -4.92
N GLU A 251 14.61 37.62 -5.93
CA GLU A 251 13.98 37.22 -7.17
C GLU A 251 14.93 36.34 -8.01
N GLN A 252 14.76 35.02 -7.95
CA GLN A 252 15.45 34.09 -8.85
C GLN A 252 14.63 33.85 -10.11
N GLN A 253 15.15 34.38 -11.22
CA GLN A 253 14.65 34.15 -12.57
C GLN A 253 14.76 32.67 -12.98
N PRO A 254 13.77 32.12 -13.71
CA PRO A 254 13.80 30.75 -14.18
C PRO A 254 14.77 30.57 -15.35
N LEU A 255 15.83 29.78 -15.12
CA LEU A 255 16.73 29.28 -16.16
C LEU A 255 15.97 28.29 -17.07
N VAL A 256 15.47 28.77 -18.20
CA VAL A 256 14.89 27.96 -19.28
C VAL A 256 16.02 27.14 -19.93
N ARG A 257 16.23 25.90 -19.49
CA ARG A 257 17.07 24.94 -20.21
C ARG A 257 16.27 24.37 -21.39
N LYS A 258 16.63 24.79 -22.61
CA LYS A 258 16.26 24.14 -23.86
C LYS A 258 16.79 22.70 -23.83
N ILE A 259 15.89 21.73 -23.90
CA ILE A 259 16.24 20.31 -24.07
C ILE A 259 16.35 20.09 -25.57
N ASN A 260 17.57 19.96 -26.08
CA ASN A 260 17.81 19.60 -27.47
C ASN A 260 17.49 18.11 -27.68
N ALA A 261 16.77 17.82 -28.76
CA ALA A 261 16.25 16.50 -29.12
C ALA A 261 17.31 15.61 -29.82
N SER A 262 18.41 15.28 -29.13
CA SER A 262 19.52 14.52 -29.74
C SER A 262 19.93 13.22 -29.03
N ASP A 263 19.14 12.70 -28.09
CA ASP A 263 19.51 11.51 -27.28
C ASP A 263 18.76 10.21 -27.62
N ASN A 264 18.10 10.13 -28.78
CA ASN A 264 17.40 8.91 -29.20
C ASN A 264 18.28 7.86 -29.91
N ASP A 265 19.54 8.18 -30.25
CA ASP A 265 20.41 7.24 -30.98
C ASP A 265 21.21 6.27 -30.10
N LEU A 266 21.22 6.46 -28.78
CA LEU A 266 21.97 5.57 -27.87
C LEU A 266 21.21 4.30 -27.46
N ILE A 267 19.90 4.24 -27.65
CA ILE A 267 19.09 3.08 -27.27
C ILE A 267 19.11 1.99 -28.35
N SER A 268 19.27 2.35 -29.63
CA SER A 268 19.25 1.38 -30.74
C SER A 268 20.50 0.47 -30.75
N ASN A 269 21.66 0.99 -30.32
CA ASN A 269 22.90 0.23 -30.28
C ASN A 269 23.02 -0.72 -29.09
N PHE A 270 22.23 -0.53 -28.02
CA PHE A 270 22.28 -1.42 -26.86
C PHE A 270 21.58 -2.76 -27.14
N PHE A 271 20.46 -2.75 -27.89
CA PHE A 271 19.74 -3.98 -28.23
C PHE A 271 20.50 -4.86 -29.24
N LYS A 272 21.31 -4.27 -30.12
CA LYS A 272 22.07 -5.02 -31.14
C LYS A 272 23.21 -5.88 -30.55
N LYS A 273 23.64 -5.60 -29.31
CA LYS A 273 24.77 -6.30 -28.66
C LYS A 273 24.34 -7.45 -27.74
N ILE A 274 23.03 -7.59 -27.46
CA ILE A 274 22.50 -8.62 -26.54
C ILE A 274 21.75 -9.77 -27.22
N GLY A 275 21.72 -9.81 -28.56
CA GLY A 275 21.22 -10.98 -29.30
C GLY A 275 19.77 -11.35 -29.01
N PHE A 276 18.88 -10.35 -29.00
CA PHE A 276 17.43 -10.54 -29.09
C PHE A 276 16.92 -10.14 -30.46
#